data_AF-A0A7W1CCT7-F1
#
_entry.id   AF-A0A7W1CCT7-F1
#
_cell.length_a   1.000
_cell.length_b   1.000
_cell.length_c   1.000
_cell.angle_alpha   90.00
_cell.angle_beta   90.00
_cell.angle_gamma   90.00
#
_symmetry.space_group_name_H-M   'P 1'
#
loop_
_entity.id
_entity.type
_entity.pdbx_description
1 polymer ?
#
loop_
_entity_poly.entity_id
_entity_poly.type
_entity_poly.pdbx_seq_one_letter_code
_entity_poly.pdbx_strand_id
1 'polypeptide(L)'
;YIEYFPRGMFQFDPDPNLGRSQQIFQIWIRPVEPQNANFALRATLYEYDKLVKNGLDQQTFEETRGFLTKYVNILTQTKDAELGYALDSKFYGTPNFNEYMKTALSKLTLADVNRAIKTHLASNKMRVVIITKDAENLRNAIVNNQPATILYAAPKPKEITDEDKVIFTYPIPVKAADVSVTPIDKVFE
;
A
#
# COMPACT_ATOMS: atom_id res chain seq x y z
N TYR A 1 11.62 -4.63 -9.52
CA TYR A 1 11.87 -4.18 -8.13
C TYR A 1 10.62 -4.50 -7.34
N ILE A 2 10.78 -5.14 -6.17
CA ILE A 2 9.76 -5.90 -5.41
C ILE A 2 8.43 -5.19 -5.08
N GLU A 3 8.32 -3.90 -5.37
CA GLU A 3 7.18 -3.04 -5.07
C GLU A 3 6.10 -3.05 -6.17
N TYR A 4 6.47 -3.45 -7.41
CA TYR A 4 5.50 -3.63 -8.48
C TYR A 4 5.03 -5.08 -8.53
N PHE A 5 3.78 -5.27 -8.12
CA PHE A 5 3.15 -6.57 -7.96
C PHE A 5 1.98 -6.76 -8.94
N PRO A 6 2.25 -6.80 -10.26
CA PRO A 6 1.19 -7.06 -11.23
C PRO A 6 0.62 -8.45 -10.98
N ARG A 7 -0.67 -8.65 -11.22
CA ARG A 7 -1.35 -9.95 -10.99
C ARG A 7 -1.33 -10.41 -9.52
N GLY A 8 -1.21 -9.48 -8.56
CA GLY A 8 -1.27 -9.80 -7.14
C GLY A 8 -2.55 -10.52 -6.68
N MET A 9 -3.56 -10.65 -7.55
CA MET A 9 -4.72 -11.53 -7.36
C MET A 9 -4.35 -13.02 -7.27
N PHE A 10 -3.26 -13.47 -7.91
CA PHE A 10 -2.94 -14.90 -8.09
C PHE A 10 -1.56 -15.32 -7.58
N GLN A 11 -0.79 -14.39 -7.00
CA GLN A 11 0.57 -14.67 -6.54
C GLN A 11 0.82 -14.02 -5.18
N PHE A 12 1.83 -14.53 -4.47
CA PHE A 12 2.26 -14.05 -3.15
C PHE A 12 3.67 -13.44 -3.16
N ASP A 13 4.44 -13.65 -4.24
CA ASP A 13 5.81 -13.17 -4.39
C ASP A 13 5.95 -12.35 -5.70
N PRO A 14 6.67 -11.22 -5.68
CA PRO A 14 6.81 -10.38 -6.88
C PRO A 14 7.60 -11.08 -7.97
N ASP A 15 7.11 -10.95 -9.21
CA ASP A 15 7.81 -11.46 -10.38
C ASP A 15 9.06 -10.60 -10.69
N PRO A 16 10.18 -11.22 -11.10
CA PRO A 16 11.26 -10.49 -11.73
C PRO A 16 10.88 -10.06 -13.17
N ASN A 17 11.76 -9.30 -13.83
CA ASN A 17 11.60 -8.79 -15.19
C ASN A 17 10.55 -7.68 -15.34
N LEU A 18 10.37 -6.91 -14.27
CA LEU A 18 9.43 -5.79 -14.19
C LEU A 18 10.19 -4.48 -13.98
N GLY A 19 11.17 -4.24 -14.85
CA GLY A 19 11.99 -3.03 -14.90
C GLY A 19 11.14 -1.76 -15.05
N ARG A 20 11.40 -0.74 -14.23
CA ARG A 20 10.69 0.55 -14.24
C ARG A 20 11.66 1.71 -14.08
N SER A 21 11.47 2.77 -14.87
CA SER A 21 12.17 4.05 -14.70
C SER A 21 11.56 4.91 -13.58
N GLN A 22 10.31 4.63 -13.21
CA GLN A 22 9.60 5.30 -12.11
C GLN A 22 8.90 4.27 -11.23
N GLN A 23 9.18 4.33 -9.93
CA GLN A 23 8.53 3.47 -8.93
C GLN A 23 7.19 4.06 -8.51
N ILE A 24 6.31 3.20 -8.01
CA ILE A 24 4.99 3.56 -7.51
C ILE A 24 4.86 3.09 -6.07
N PHE A 25 4.16 3.87 -5.26
CA PHE A 25 3.68 3.44 -3.96
C PHE A 25 2.18 3.21 -4.05
N GLN A 26 1.72 2.02 -3.67
CA GLN A 26 0.33 1.61 -3.82
C GLN A 26 -0.15 0.87 -2.58
N ILE A 27 -1.39 1.13 -2.19
CA ILE A 27 -2.09 0.43 -1.12
C ILE A 27 -3.25 -0.31 -1.76
N TRP A 28 -3.30 -1.63 -1.59
CA TRP A 28 -4.36 -2.49 -2.10
C TRP A 28 -5.14 -3.07 -0.94
N ILE A 29 -6.45 -2.80 -0.90
CA ILE A 29 -7.34 -3.29 0.16
C ILE A 29 -8.42 -4.14 -0.48
N ARG A 30 -8.44 -5.42 -0.11
CA ARG A 30 -9.44 -6.39 -0.54
C ARG A 30 -9.48 -7.59 0.40
N PRO A 31 -10.65 -8.24 0.58
CA PRO A 31 -11.98 -7.75 0.20
C PRO A 31 -12.44 -6.59 1.11
N VAL A 32 -13.32 -5.73 0.60
CA VAL A 32 -14.04 -4.72 1.39
C VAL A 32 -15.53 -4.95 1.18
N GLU A 33 -16.27 -5.15 2.25
CA GLU A 33 -17.73 -5.22 2.16
C GLU A 33 -18.28 -3.85 1.75
N PRO A 34 -19.25 -3.79 0.81
CA PRO A 34 -19.75 -2.51 0.29
C PRO A 34 -20.20 -1.52 1.37
N GLN A 35 -20.81 -2.02 2.46
CA GLN A 35 -21.26 -1.20 3.59
C GLN A 35 -20.11 -0.50 4.34
N ASN A 36 -18.91 -1.08 4.31
CA ASN A 36 -17.72 -0.58 4.99
C ASN A 36 -16.83 0.26 4.06
N ALA A 37 -17.20 0.48 2.79
CA ALA A 37 -16.34 1.11 1.79
C ALA A 37 -15.92 2.55 2.16
N ASN A 38 -16.86 3.37 2.64
CA ASN A 38 -16.56 4.75 3.05
C ASN A 38 -15.63 4.77 4.28
N PHE A 39 -15.85 3.86 5.24
CA PHE A 39 -14.97 3.72 6.40
C PHE A 39 -13.58 3.26 5.98
N ALA A 40 -13.47 2.25 5.11
CA ALA A 40 -12.19 1.73 4.63
C ALA A 40 -11.36 2.83 3.95
N LEU A 41 -11.98 3.71 3.16
CA LEU A 41 -11.29 4.87 2.59
C LEU A 41 -10.76 5.80 3.69
N ARG A 42 -11.58 6.15 4.68
CA ARG A 42 -11.16 6.99 5.81
C ARG A 42 -10.02 6.37 6.61
N ALA A 43 -10.12 5.08 6.92
CA ALA A 43 -9.08 4.32 7.63
C ALA A 43 -7.77 4.33 6.83
N THR A 44 -7.84 4.14 5.51
CA THR A 44 -6.67 4.19 4.63
C THR A 44 -5.98 5.54 4.69
N LEU A 45 -6.75 6.63 4.58
CA LEU A 45 -6.20 7.98 4.64
C LEU A 45 -5.62 8.29 6.01
N TYR A 46 -6.30 7.88 7.09
CA TYR A 46 -5.85 8.06 8.46
C TYR A 46 -4.53 7.34 8.74
N GLU A 47 -4.46 6.04 8.45
CA GLU A 47 -3.26 5.23 8.69
C GLU A 47 -2.10 5.65 7.81
N TYR A 48 -2.37 6.00 6.55
CA TYR A 48 -1.32 6.51 5.67
C TYR A 48 -0.77 7.86 6.16
N ASP A 49 -1.64 8.77 6.59
CA ASP A 49 -1.24 10.05 7.15
C ASP A 49 -0.44 9.88 8.45
N LYS A 50 -0.87 8.96 9.32
CA LYS A 50 -0.16 8.57 10.55
C LYS A 50 1.23 8.02 10.23
N LEU A 51 1.37 7.14 9.23
CA LEU A 51 2.66 6.62 8.76
C LEU A 51 3.56 7.75 8.25
N VAL A 52 3.04 8.64 7.41
CA VAL A 52 3.82 9.76 6.84
C VAL A 52 4.31 10.71 7.94
N LYS A 53 3.46 11.00 8.93
CA LYS A 53 3.80 11.90 10.05
C LYS A 53 4.79 11.28 11.03
N ASN A 54 4.49 10.08 11.48
CA ASN A 54 5.19 9.46 12.62
C ASN A 54 6.38 8.59 12.16
N GLY A 55 6.32 8.05 10.95
CA GLY A 55 7.25 7.01 10.50
C GLY A 55 7.00 5.68 11.19
N LEU A 56 7.96 4.76 11.05
CA LEU A 56 7.99 3.50 11.79
C LEU A 56 8.58 3.72 13.19
N ASP A 57 8.19 2.86 14.12
CA ASP A 57 8.91 2.68 15.38
C ASP A 57 10.08 1.68 15.23
N GLN A 58 10.92 1.62 16.27
CA GLN A 58 12.12 0.78 16.28
C GLN A 58 11.78 -0.71 16.16
N GLN A 59 10.74 -1.17 16.85
CA GLN A 59 10.35 -2.57 16.87
C GLN A 59 9.89 -3.02 15.47
N THR A 60 8.95 -2.28 14.87
CA THR A 60 8.42 -2.53 13.54
C THR A 60 9.53 -2.53 12.49
N PHE A 61 10.48 -1.59 12.59
CA PHE A 61 11.64 -1.54 11.71
C PHE A 61 12.52 -2.78 11.82
N GLU A 62 12.87 -3.20 13.04
CA GLU A 62 13.74 -4.36 13.25
C GLU A 62 13.08 -5.67 12.79
N GLU A 63 11.80 -5.85 13.11
CA GLU A 63 11.01 -7.00 12.68
C GLU A 63 10.92 -7.07 11.14
N THR A 64 10.60 -5.95 10.50
CA THR A 64 10.49 -5.86 9.03
C THR A 64 11.84 -6.11 8.36
N ARG A 65 12.93 -5.49 8.85
CA ARG A 65 14.28 -5.70 8.33
C ARG A 65 14.72 -7.16 8.47
N GLY A 66 14.42 -7.77 9.61
CA GLY A 66 14.69 -9.18 9.88
C GLY A 66 13.94 -10.13 8.95
N PHE A 67 12.64 -9.86 8.72
CA PHE A 67 11.83 -10.59 7.75
C PHE A 67 12.42 -10.49 6.34
N LEU A 68 12.63 -9.27 5.83
CA LEU A 68 13.12 -9.03 4.47
C LEU A 68 14.48 -9.70 4.22
N THR A 69 15.39 -9.64 5.20
CA THR A 69 16.72 -10.25 5.09
C THR A 69 16.66 -11.76 4.82
N LYS A 70 15.68 -12.45 5.40
CA LYS A 70 15.46 -13.89 5.19
C LYS A 70 14.68 -14.16 3.91
N TYR A 71 13.65 -13.35 3.66
CA TYR A 71 12.72 -13.51 2.55
C TYR A 71 13.39 -13.35 1.18
N VAL A 72 14.46 -12.56 1.07
CA VAL A 72 15.28 -12.44 -0.16
C VAL A 72 15.75 -13.81 -0.71
N ASN A 73 16.03 -14.78 0.15
CA ASN A 73 16.42 -16.13 -0.32
C ASN A 73 15.24 -16.90 -0.94
N ILE A 74 14.01 -16.64 -0.48
CA ILE A 74 12.80 -17.27 -1.00
C ILE A 74 12.50 -16.73 -2.40
N LEU A 75 12.67 -15.42 -2.61
CA LEU A 75 12.46 -14.77 -3.91
C LEU A 75 13.36 -15.34 -5.02
N THR A 76 14.50 -15.92 -4.67
CA THR A 76 15.49 -16.46 -5.62
C THR A 76 15.64 -17.98 -5.53
N GLN A 77 14.66 -18.68 -4.95
CA GLN A 77 14.76 -20.12 -4.68
C GLN A 77 14.79 -21.01 -5.93
N THR A 78 14.27 -20.53 -7.06
CA THR A 78 14.27 -21.26 -8.34
C THR A 78 15.27 -20.64 -9.32
N LYS A 79 15.75 -21.45 -10.28
CA LYS A 79 16.68 -20.99 -11.31
C LYS A 79 16.09 -19.93 -12.24
N ASP A 80 14.80 -20.04 -12.54
CA ASP A 80 14.09 -19.05 -13.33
C ASP A 80 14.01 -17.70 -12.60
N ALA A 81 13.73 -17.74 -11.29
CA ALA A 81 13.72 -16.53 -10.47
C ALA A 81 15.12 -15.92 -10.34
N GLU A 82 16.15 -16.75 -10.08
CA GLU A 82 17.54 -16.32 -10.03
C GLU A 82 17.97 -15.60 -11.33
N LEU A 83 17.62 -16.18 -12.48
CA LEU A 83 17.89 -15.57 -13.79
C LEU A 83 17.13 -14.25 -13.97
N GLY A 84 15.84 -14.21 -13.64
CA GLY A 84 15.04 -12.99 -13.75
C GLY A 84 15.57 -11.85 -12.89
N TYR A 85 15.91 -12.12 -11.63
CA TYR A 85 16.50 -11.11 -10.75
C TYR A 85 17.89 -10.67 -11.24
N ALA A 86 18.67 -11.53 -11.89
CA ALA A 86 19.93 -11.16 -12.51
C ALA A 86 19.74 -10.22 -13.71
N LEU A 87 18.68 -10.41 -14.51
CA LEU A 87 18.31 -9.49 -15.59
C LEU A 87 17.89 -8.13 -15.04
N ASP A 88 17.07 -8.11 -13.99
CA ASP A 88 16.70 -6.88 -13.28
C ASP A 88 17.93 -6.17 -12.72
N SER A 89 18.86 -6.87 -12.06
CA SER A 89 20.12 -6.28 -11.57
C SER A 89 20.90 -5.60 -12.69
N LYS A 90 20.99 -6.23 -13.88
CA LYS A 90 21.64 -5.60 -15.04
C LYS A 90 20.89 -4.35 -15.51
N PHE A 91 19.57 -4.41 -15.57
CA PHE A 91 18.74 -3.26 -15.96
C PHE A 91 18.92 -2.07 -15.01
N TYR A 92 18.98 -2.32 -13.70
CA TYR A 92 19.15 -1.27 -12.67
C TYR A 92 20.61 -0.91 -12.38
N GLY A 93 21.58 -1.59 -12.98
CA GLY A 93 23.01 -1.38 -12.72
C GLY A 93 23.45 -1.74 -11.30
N THR A 94 22.81 -2.73 -10.68
CA THR A 94 23.13 -3.19 -9.32
C THR A 94 23.92 -4.52 -9.33
N PRO A 95 24.61 -4.87 -8.23
CA PRO A 95 25.17 -6.21 -8.05
C PRO A 95 24.10 -7.31 -8.09
N ASN A 96 24.54 -8.56 -7.93
CA ASN A 96 23.61 -9.69 -7.78
C ASN A 96 22.56 -9.38 -6.70
N PHE A 97 21.29 -9.63 -7.02
CA PHE A 97 20.16 -9.21 -6.20
C PHE A 97 20.29 -9.63 -4.72
N ASN A 98 20.67 -10.88 -4.44
CA ASN A 98 20.78 -11.36 -3.06
C ASN A 98 21.88 -10.65 -2.28
N GLU A 99 23.05 -10.44 -2.91
CA GLU A 99 24.16 -9.72 -2.30
C GLU A 99 23.80 -8.25 -2.08
N TYR A 100 23.24 -7.61 -3.10
CA TYR A 100 22.80 -6.21 -3.06
C TYR A 100 21.80 -6.00 -1.92
N MET A 101 20.75 -6.80 -1.85
CA MET A 101 19.69 -6.67 -0.84
C MET A 101 20.22 -6.94 0.57
N LYS A 102 21.02 -7.99 0.79
CA LYS A 102 21.57 -8.30 2.12
C LYS A 102 22.53 -7.22 2.60
N THR A 103 23.39 -6.71 1.72
CA THR A 103 24.32 -5.62 2.06
C THR A 103 23.58 -4.30 2.30
N ALA A 104 22.53 -4.01 1.54
CA ALA A 104 21.72 -2.81 1.75
C ALA A 104 20.94 -2.90 3.07
N LEU A 105 20.26 -4.02 3.34
CA LEU A 105 19.47 -4.22 4.55
C LEU A 105 20.34 -4.21 5.82
N SER A 106 21.56 -4.75 5.78
CA SER A 106 22.45 -4.75 6.96
C SER A 106 22.91 -3.34 7.36
N LYS A 107 22.98 -2.41 6.40
CA LYS A 107 23.36 -1.00 6.63
C LYS A 107 22.16 -0.09 6.85
N LEU A 108 20.95 -0.51 6.47
CA LEU A 108 19.73 0.28 6.58
C LEU A 108 19.44 0.60 8.05
N THR A 109 19.07 1.86 8.31
CA THR A 109 18.69 2.35 9.64
C THR A 109 17.22 2.82 9.68
N LEU A 110 16.64 2.89 10.89
CA LEU A 110 15.30 3.46 11.08
C LEU A 110 15.23 4.90 10.56
N ALA A 111 16.29 5.69 10.80
CA ALA A 111 16.37 7.08 10.35
C ALA A 111 16.31 7.20 8.83
N ASP A 112 16.96 6.27 8.10
CA ASP A 112 16.90 6.24 6.63
C ASP A 112 15.49 5.96 6.13
N VAL A 113 14.79 4.99 6.71
CA VAL A 113 13.42 4.64 6.33
C VAL A 113 12.47 5.80 6.61
N ASN A 114 12.52 6.37 7.81
CA ASN A 114 11.65 7.48 8.19
C ASN A 114 11.93 8.74 7.37
N ARG A 115 13.19 8.98 6.99
CA ARG A 115 13.56 10.03 6.04
C ARG A 115 12.96 9.77 4.67
N ALA A 116 13.07 8.54 4.14
CA ALA A 116 12.50 8.18 2.84
C ALA A 116 10.97 8.32 2.82
N ILE A 117 10.27 7.87 3.87
CA ILE A 117 8.82 8.05 4.05
C ILE A 117 8.46 9.54 3.92
N LYS A 118 9.10 10.41 4.71
CA LYS A 118 8.81 11.85 4.71
C LYS A 118 9.19 12.56 3.41
N THR A 119 10.17 12.04 2.68
CA THR A 119 10.65 12.64 1.43
C THR A 119 9.78 12.27 0.24
N HIS A 120 9.33 11.01 0.18
CA HIS A 120 8.71 10.44 -1.02
C HIS A 120 7.21 10.20 -0.89
N LEU A 121 6.66 10.11 0.32
CA LEU A 121 5.25 9.86 0.56
C LEU A 121 4.55 11.15 1.01
N ALA A 122 3.36 11.38 0.46
CA ALA A 122 2.53 12.53 0.76
C ALA A 122 1.05 12.13 0.82
N SER A 123 0.44 12.29 2.00
CA SER A 123 -0.98 11.95 2.25
C SER A 123 -1.96 12.80 1.45
N ASN A 124 -1.53 13.99 1.01
CA ASN A 124 -2.36 14.91 0.22
C ASN A 124 -2.21 14.77 -1.31
N LYS A 125 -1.44 13.78 -1.80
CA LYS A 125 -1.21 13.55 -3.24
C LYS A 125 -1.51 12.11 -3.64
N MET A 126 -2.72 11.65 -3.31
CA MET A 126 -3.17 10.30 -3.63
C MET A 126 -4.14 10.31 -4.82
N ARG A 127 -4.05 9.25 -5.65
CA ARG A 127 -5.13 8.87 -6.55
C ARG A 127 -5.80 7.63 -5.97
N VAL A 128 -7.10 7.69 -5.81
CA VAL A 128 -7.91 6.62 -5.23
C VAL A 128 -8.83 6.08 -6.31
N VAL A 129 -8.81 4.76 -6.49
CA VAL A 129 -9.73 4.05 -7.38
C VAL A 129 -10.52 3.05 -6.54
N ILE A 130 -11.84 3.13 -6.63
CA ILE A 130 -12.75 2.24 -5.91
C ILE A 130 -13.65 1.57 -6.94
N ILE A 131 -13.69 0.24 -6.89
CA ILE A 131 -14.61 -0.56 -7.70
C ILE A 131 -15.75 -0.99 -6.78
N THR A 132 -16.95 -0.48 -7.04
CA THR A 132 -18.14 -0.76 -6.24
C THR A 132 -19.38 -0.87 -7.13
N LYS A 133 -20.38 -1.61 -6.66
CA LYS A 133 -21.68 -1.73 -7.33
C LYS A 133 -22.49 -0.43 -7.24
N ASP A 134 -22.38 0.29 -6.12
CA ASP A 134 -23.16 1.49 -5.83
C ASP A 134 -22.26 2.73 -5.74
N ALA A 135 -21.73 3.13 -6.91
CA ALA A 135 -20.73 4.18 -7.01
C ALA A 135 -21.28 5.58 -6.72
N GLU A 136 -22.54 5.85 -7.09
CA GLU A 136 -23.17 7.16 -6.87
C GLU A 136 -23.44 7.44 -5.40
N ASN A 137 -23.97 6.46 -4.65
CA ASN A 137 -24.19 6.65 -3.22
C ASN A 137 -22.86 6.78 -2.47
N LEU A 138 -21.84 5.99 -2.83
CA LEU A 138 -20.51 6.13 -2.23
C LEU A 138 -19.90 7.50 -2.57
N ARG A 139 -20.00 7.97 -3.81
CA ARG A 139 -19.57 9.32 -4.21
C ARG A 139 -20.25 10.38 -3.37
N ASN A 140 -21.57 10.30 -3.19
CA ASN A 140 -22.32 11.25 -2.38
C ASN A 140 -21.86 11.24 -0.91
N ALA A 141 -21.60 10.07 -0.34
CA ALA A 141 -21.06 9.96 1.02
C ALA A 141 -19.66 10.58 1.16
N ILE A 142 -18.79 10.37 0.17
CA ILE A 142 -17.43 10.91 0.12
C ILE A 142 -17.45 12.44 -0.02
N VAL A 143 -18.15 12.98 -1.02
CA VAL A 143 -18.18 14.42 -1.34
C VAL A 143 -18.81 15.22 -0.21
N ASN A 144 -19.84 14.68 0.44
CA ASN A 144 -20.47 15.32 1.60
C ASN A 144 -19.76 15.00 2.92
N ASN A 145 -18.63 14.28 2.87
CA ASN A 145 -17.84 13.88 4.04
C ASN A 145 -18.69 13.25 5.15
N GLN A 146 -19.70 12.44 4.76
CA GLN A 146 -20.62 11.80 5.70
C GLN A 146 -19.88 10.83 6.63
N PRO A 147 -20.15 10.84 7.94
CA PRO A 147 -19.55 9.88 8.86
C PRO A 147 -19.75 8.44 8.38
N ALA A 148 -18.74 7.60 8.60
CA ALA A 148 -18.80 6.19 8.23
C ALA A 148 -18.57 5.33 9.46
N THR A 149 -19.42 4.35 9.69
CA THR A 149 -19.20 3.31 10.70
C THR A 149 -18.62 2.06 10.04
N ILE A 150 -18.06 1.17 10.86
CA ILE A 150 -17.63 -0.17 10.44
C ILE A 150 -18.48 -1.22 11.13
N LEU A 151 -18.91 -2.22 10.37
CA LEU A 151 -19.51 -3.44 10.91
C LEU A 151 -18.46 -4.54 10.95
N TYR A 152 -18.24 -5.11 12.14
CA TYR A 152 -17.38 -6.27 12.33
C TYR A 152 -18.20 -7.54 12.49
N ALA A 153 -17.72 -8.64 11.92
CA ALA A 153 -18.29 -9.97 12.11
C ALA A 153 -18.07 -10.53 13.53
N ALA A 154 -17.09 -10.00 14.27
CA ALA A 154 -16.76 -10.41 15.63
C ALA A 154 -16.27 -9.22 16.46
N PRO A 155 -16.42 -9.24 17.80
CA PRO A 155 -15.91 -8.19 18.67
C PRO A 155 -14.42 -7.93 18.45
N LYS A 156 -14.03 -6.65 18.47
CA LYS A 156 -12.64 -6.21 18.33
C LYS A 156 -12.10 -5.70 19.66
N PRO A 157 -10.77 -5.74 19.86
CA PRO A 157 -10.13 -5.12 21.02
C PRO A 157 -10.49 -3.64 21.15
N LYS A 158 -10.45 -3.13 22.38
CA LYS A 158 -10.89 -1.76 22.70
C LYS A 158 -10.07 -0.74 21.92
N GLU A 159 -8.78 -0.99 21.75
CA GLU A 159 -7.81 -0.15 21.04
C GLU A 159 -8.27 0.11 19.60
N ILE A 160 -8.75 -0.93 18.91
CA ILE A 160 -9.29 -0.82 17.55
C ILE A 160 -10.58 0.01 17.56
N THR A 161 -11.52 -0.32 18.45
CA THR A 161 -12.82 0.39 18.50
C THR A 161 -12.70 1.85 18.93
N ASP A 162 -11.64 2.22 19.64
CA ASP A 162 -11.36 3.61 20.01
C ASP A 162 -10.71 4.37 18.86
N GLU A 163 -9.83 3.73 18.07
CA GLU A 163 -9.29 4.31 16.84
C GLU A 163 -10.38 4.48 15.77
N ASP A 164 -11.30 3.53 15.64
CA ASP A 164 -12.45 3.61 14.74
C ASP A 164 -13.25 4.90 14.96
N LYS A 165 -13.43 5.33 16.22
CA LYS A 165 -14.16 6.56 16.55
C LYS A 165 -13.47 7.81 15.99
N VAL A 166 -12.14 7.79 15.90
CA VAL A 166 -11.37 8.86 15.25
C VAL A 166 -11.55 8.77 13.74
N ILE A 167 -11.51 7.55 13.18
CA ILE A 167 -11.65 7.31 11.75
C ILE A 167 -13.04 7.67 11.23
N PHE A 168 -14.11 7.49 12.03
CA PHE A 168 -15.50 7.73 11.62
C PHE A 168 -15.73 9.10 10.98
N THR A 169 -15.02 10.12 11.46
CA THR A 169 -15.12 11.50 10.98
C THR A 169 -13.82 12.01 10.35
N TYR A 170 -12.81 11.15 10.17
CA TYR A 170 -11.53 11.54 9.59
C TYR A 170 -11.71 12.07 8.16
N PRO A 171 -11.33 13.32 7.86
CA PRO A 171 -11.77 14.02 6.67
C PRO A 171 -11.25 13.37 5.39
N ILE A 172 -12.12 13.30 4.37
CA ILE A 172 -11.71 13.00 3.00
C ILE A 172 -11.56 14.35 2.27
N PRO A 173 -10.33 14.81 1.98
CA PRO A 173 -10.08 16.17 1.51
C PRO A 173 -10.31 16.30 0.00
N VAL A 174 -11.54 16.11 -0.45
CA VAL A 174 -11.94 16.17 -1.87
C VAL A 174 -13.10 17.13 -2.09
N LYS A 175 -13.14 17.75 -3.26
CA LYS A 175 -14.29 18.49 -3.78
C LYS A 175 -15.11 17.59 -4.69
N ALA A 176 -16.36 17.99 -4.96
CA ALA A 176 -17.22 17.28 -5.91
C ALA A 176 -16.59 17.10 -7.31
N ALA A 177 -15.76 18.05 -7.74
CA ALA A 177 -15.04 18.03 -9.01
C ALA A 177 -13.84 17.06 -9.03
N ASP A 178 -13.35 16.64 -7.85
CA ASP A 178 -12.23 15.70 -7.72
C ASP A 178 -12.71 14.23 -7.79
N VAL A 179 -14.02 13.99 -7.77
CA VAL A 179 -14.62 12.65 -7.73
C VAL A 179 -15.52 12.41 -8.94
N SER A 180 -15.08 11.48 -9.80
CA SER A 180 -15.82 11.01 -10.98
C SER A 180 -16.26 9.56 -10.83
N VAL A 181 -17.46 9.25 -11.31
CA VAL A 181 -17.96 7.87 -11.45
C VAL A 181 -17.89 7.49 -12.93
N THR A 182 -17.22 6.38 -13.22
CA THR A 182 -17.13 5.82 -14.56
C THR A 182 -17.77 4.43 -14.58
N PRO A 183 -18.84 4.23 -15.36
CA PRO A 183 -19.42 2.90 -15.59
C PRO A 183 -18.39 1.92 -16.17
N ILE A 184 -18.46 0.65 -15.76
CA ILE A 184 -17.45 -0.37 -16.10
C ILE A 184 -17.33 -0.62 -17.62
N ASP A 185 -18.45 -0.50 -18.33
CA ASP A 185 -18.56 -0.61 -19.79
C ASP A 185 -17.70 0.42 -20.53
N LYS A 186 -17.37 1.55 -19.88
CA LYS A 186 -16.55 2.62 -20.47
C LYS A 186 -15.06 2.56 -20.08
N VAL A 187 -14.65 1.60 -19.25
CA VAL A 187 -13.27 1.52 -18.73
C VAL A 187 -12.34 0.80 -19.71
N PHE A 188 -12.87 -0.09 -20.53
CA PHE A 188 -12.08 -0.97 -21.42
C PHE A 188 -12.24 -0.64 -22.91
N GLU A 189 -12.79 0.53 -23.24
CA GLU A 189 -12.86 1.06 -24.60
C GLU A 189 -11.54 1.73 -25.03
#